data_AF-A0A5J4TX70-F1
#
_entry.id   AF-A0A5J4TX70-F1
#
_cell.length_a   1.000
_cell.length_b   1.000
_cell.length_c   1.000
_cell.angle_alpha   90.00
_cell.angle_beta   90.00
_cell.angle_gamma   90.00
#
_symmetry.space_group_name_H-M   'P 1'
#
loop_
_entity.id
_entity.type
_entity.pdbx_description
1 polymer ?
#
loop_
_entity_poly.entity_id
_entity_poly.type
_entity_poly.pdbx_seq_one_letter_code
_entity_poly.pdbx_strand_id
1 'polypeptide(L)'
;MPISYRRNELEEQMLLNLKRKDWTTGLRLRNHATAESENENRIRQTSDLMEEFNRRIQDECKQLAEKKSPKEIKTALSVKNVGKIDPKKRLEQCVTQAVEDTLSQSLTTMLFNAAF
;
A
#
# COMPACT_ATOMS: atom_id res chain seq x y z
N MET A 1 31.09 -6.82 -22.92
CA MET A 1 31.70 -5.47 -22.90
C MET A 1 31.24 -4.78 -21.62
N PRO A 2 32.11 -4.51 -20.64
CA PRO A 2 31.69 -3.87 -19.40
C PRO A 2 31.48 -2.37 -19.65
N ILE A 3 30.33 -1.84 -19.23
CA ILE A 3 30.00 -0.41 -19.31
C ILE A 3 30.57 0.26 -18.05
N SER A 4 31.53 1.17 -18.21
CA SER A 4 32.08 1.97 -17.12
C SER A 4 31.58 3.41 -17.21
N TYR A 5 31.05 3.93 -16.10
CA TYR A 5 30.58 5.31 -15.99
C TYR A 5 31.61 6.15 -15.24
N ARG A 6 32.07 7.24 -15.84
CA ARG A 6 32.91 8.23 -15.18
C ARG A 6 32.03 9.09 -14.27
N ARG A 7 32.37 9.17 -12.98
CA ARG A 7 31.65 9.95 -11.97
C ARG A 7 32.49 11.17 -11.58
N ASN A 8 31.89 12.35 -11.59
CA ASN A 8 32.46 13.58 -11.04
C ASN A 8 31.73 13.92 -9.73
N GLU A 9 32.44 14.33 -8.69
CA GLU A 9 31.85 14.67 -7.39
C GLU A 9 30.77 15.76 -7.50
N LEU A 10 31.00 16.76 -8.35
CA LEU A 10 30.06 17.85 -8.57
C LEU A 10 28.77 17.36 -9.26
N GLU A 11 28.91 16.48 -10.25
CA GLU A 11 27.77 15.88 -10.95
C GLU A 11 26.98 14.96 -10.03
N GLU A 12 27.66 14.21 -9.16
CA GLU A 12 27.04 13.37 -8.15
C GLU A 12 26.24 14.20 -7.13
N GLN A 13 26.82 15.29 -6.62
CA GLN A 13 26.11 16.22 -5.73
C GLN A 13 24.93 16.91 -6.43
N MET A 14 25.07 17.28 -7.70
CA MET A 14 23.98 17.84 -8.50
C MET A 14 22.83 16.83 -8.64
N LEU A 15 23.15 15.57 -8.98
CA LEU A 15 22.18 14.50 -9.13
C LEU A 15 21.50 14.13 -7.81
N LEU A 16 22.24 14.13 -6.69
CA LEU A 16 21.69 13.95 -5.34
C LEU A 16 20.67 15.05 -5.00
N ASN A 17 20.92 16.28 -5.43
CA ASN A 17 20.04 17.41 -5.17
C ASN A 17 18.84 17.51 -6.12
N LEU A 18 18.87 16.82 -7.28
CA LEU A 18 17.80 16.89 -8.30
C LEU A 18 16.45 16.36 -7.80
N LYS A 19 16.44 15.46 -6.81
CA LYS A 19 15.22 14.94 -6.15
C LYS A 19 15.36 14.97 -4.64
N ARG A 20 15.63 16.14 -4.05
CA ARG A 20 15.46 16.28 -2.59
C ARG A 20 13.99 16.04 -2.27
N LYS A 21 13.72 15.01 -1.47
CA LYS A 21 12.44 14.93 -0.76
C LYS A 21 12.39 16.11 0.19
N ASP A 22 11.38 16.96 0.03
CA ASP A 22 11.09 18.02 0.98
C ASP A 22 10.74 17.39 2.32
N TRP A 23 11.71 17.35 3.24
CA TRP A 23 11.54 16.82 4.59
C TRP A 23 10.43 17.56 5.36
N THR A 24 10.17 18.82 4.99
CA THR A 24 9.08 19.64 5.52
C THR A 24 7.69 19.15 5.11
N THR A 25 7.57 18.34 4.05
CA THR A 25 6.27 17.79 3.62
C THR A 25 5.66 16.89 4.68
N GLY A 26 6.48 16.10 5.39
CA GLY A 26 6.01 15.26 6.50
C GLY A 26 5.64 16.06 7.76
N LEU A 27 6.12 17.31 7.85
CA LEU A 27 5.81 18.23 8.94
C LEU A 27 4.64 19.16 8.59
N ARG A 28 3.98 19.04 7.44
CA ARG A 28 2.78 19.83 7.16
C ARG A 28 1.57 19.20 7.85
N LEU A 29 0.94 19.93 8.76
CA LEU A 29 -0.32 19.51 9.35
C LEU A 29 -1.42 19.58 8.27
N ARG A 30 -2.00 18.44 7.90
CA ARG A 30 -3.20 18.43 7.06
C ARG A 30 -4.39 18.95 7.86
N ASN A 31 -5.38 19.53 7.18
CA ASN A 31 -6.65 19.86 7.81
C ASN A 31 -7.30 18.58 8.38
N HIS A 32 -7.67 18.61 9.66
CA HIS A 32 -8.24 17.46 10.35
C HIS A 32 -9.52 16.97 9.68
N ALA A 33 -10.40 17.88 9.25
CA ALA A 33 -11.67 17.50 8.61
C ALA A 33 -11.44 16.72 7.29
N THR A 34 -10.44 17.14 6.50
CA THR A 34 -10.11 16.44 5.25
C THR A 34 -9.44 15.10 5.51
N ALA A 35 -8.53 15.05 6.50
CA ALA A 35 -7.84 13.82 6.86
C ALA A 35 -8.80 12.77 7.44
N GLU A 36 -9.77 13.19 8.25
CA GLU A 36 -10.81 12.33 8.81
C GLU A 36 -11.71 11.75 7.71
N SER A 37 -12.21 12.59 6.81
CA SER A 37 -13.01 12.15 5.65
C SER A 37 -12.23 11.19 4.75
N GLU A 38 -10.96 11.46 4.46
CA GLU A 38 -10.12 10.55 3.66
C GLU A 38 -9.90 9.21 4.37
N ASN A 39 -9.66 9.23 5.69
CA ASN A 39 -9.46 8.02 6.47
C ASN A 39 -10.72 7.17 6.55
N GLU A 40 -11.88 7.80 6.77
CA GLU A 40 -13.18 7.13 6.77
C GLU A 40 -13.44 6.44 5.43
N ASN A 41 -13.22 7.14 4.32
CA ASN A 41 -13.36 6.56 2.97
C ASN A 41 -12.42 5.37 2.75
N ARG A 42 -11.18 5.43 3.24
CA ARG A 42 -10.21 4.33 3.13
C ARG A 42 -10.62 3.13 3.97
N ILE A 43 -11.15 3.36 5.17
CA ILE A 43 -11.65 2.29 6.03
C ILE A 43 -12.86 1.61 5.38
N ARG A 44 -13.80 2.38 4.81
CA ARG A 44 -14.94 1.82 4.05
C ARG A 44 -14.48 0.96 2.88
N GLN A 45 -13.56 1.47 2.04
CA GLN A 45 -12.99 0.70 0.94
C GLN A 45 -12.28 -0.58 1.41
N THR A 46 -11.58 -0.51 2.55
CA THR A 46 -10.92 -1.66 3.15
C THR A 46 -11.94 -2.71 3.61
N SER A 47 -13.05 -2.27 4.21
CA SER A 47 -14.17 -3.16 4.60
C SER A 47 -14.78 -3.87 3.40
N ASP A 48 -15.09 -3.13 2.32
CA ASP A 48 -15.65 -3.71 1.10
C ASP A 48 -14.69 -4.76 0.48
N LEU A 49 -13.39 -4.47 0.49
CA LEU A 49 -12.35 -5.40 0.04
C LEU A 49 -12.24 -6.64 0.95
N MET A 50 -12.43 -6.50 2.26
CA MET A 50 -12.45 -7.63 3.19
C MET A 50 -13.66 -8.55 2.94
N GLU A 51 -14.84 -8.00 2.68
CA GLU A 51 -16.02 -8.79 2.33
C GLU A 51 -15.83 -9.55 1.02
N GLU A 52 -15.30 -8.90 -0.01
CA GLU A 52 -14.94 -9.52 -1.28
C GLU A 52 -13.93 -10.66 -1.08
N PHE A 53 -12.89 -10.42 -0.28
CA PHE A 53 -11.86 -11.40 0.03
C PHE A 53 -12.45 -12.61 0.77
N ASN A 54 -13.32 -12.37 1.74
CA ASN A 54 -14.01 -13.43 2.48
C ASN A 54 -14.89 -14.28 1.53
N ARG A 55 -15.63 -13.64 0.62
CA ARG A 55 -16.44 -14.35 -0.39
C ARG A 55 -15.57 -15.24 -1.28
N ARG A 56 -14.41 -14.75 -1.73
CA ARG A 56 -13.46 -15.55 -2.53
C ARG A 56 -12.91 -16.74 -1.76
N ILE A 57 -12.56 -16.58 -0.48
CA ILE A 57 -12.12 -17.70 0.35
C ILE A 57 -13.23 -18.75 0.49
N GLN A 58 -14.48 -18.32 0.72
CA GLN A 58 -15.60 -19.24 0.81
C GLN A 58 -15.82 -20.03 -0.49
N ASP A 59 -15.71 -19.37 -1.64
CA ASP A 59 -15.81 -20.01 -2.96
C ASP A 59 -14.65 -20.98 -3.22
N GLU A 60 -13.43 -20.64 -2.77
CA GLU A 60 -12.27 -21.53 -2.81
C GLU A 60 -12.46 -22.76 -1.91
N CYS A 61 -12.96 -22.58 -0.69
CA CYS A 61 -13.28 -23.68 0.24
C CYS A 61 -14.34 -24.64 -0.32
N LYS A 62 -15.39 -24.13 -0.98
CA LYS A 62 -16.42 -24.95 -1.64
C LYS A 62 -15.83 -25.76 -2.79
N GLN A 63 -14.99 -25.15 -3.62
CA GLN A 63 -14.29 -25.82 -4.73
C GLN A 63 -13.29 -26.87 -4.25
N LEU A 64 -12.67 -26.67 -3.08
CA LEU A 64 -11.81 -27.66 -2.42
C LEU A 64 -12.60 -28.88 -1.92
N ALA A 65 -13.84 -28.68 -1.45
CA ALA A 65 -14.70 -29.77 -0.98
C ALA A 65 -15.26 -30.66 -2.11
N GLU A 66 -15.40 -30.13 -3.33
CA GLU A 66 -16.05 -30.80 -4.47
C GLU A 66 -15.14 -31.67 -5.37
N LYS A 67 -13.92 -32.04 -4.92
CA LYS A 67 -12.97 -32.96 -5.61
C LYS A 67 -12.13 -32.35 -6.74
N LYS A 68 -10.96 -31.81 -6.40
CA LYS A 68 -9.78 -31.78 -7.28
C LYS A 68 -8.50 -31.96 -6.46
N SER A 69 -7.48 -32.59 -7.05
CA SER A 69 -6.17 -32.72 -6.41
C SER A 69 -5.62 -31.32 -6.06
N PRO A 70 -4.92 -31.11 -4.92
CA PRO A 70 -4.46 -29.78 -4.49
C PRO A 70 -3.68 -29.01 -5.56
N LYS A 71 -3.01 -29.73 -6.47
CA LYS A 71 -2.26 -29.15 -7.60
C LYS A 71 -3.15 -28.62 -8.71
N GLU A 72 -4.27 -29.28 -9.01
CA GLU A 72 -5.22 -28.89 -10.07
C GLU A 72 -6.05 -27.68 -9.68
N ILE A 73 -6.33 -27.52 -8.38
CA ILE A 73 -7.02 -26.35 -7.84
C ILE A 73 -6.12 -25.13 -7.91
N LYS A 74 -4.85 -25.29 -7.54
CA LYS A 74 -3.87 -24.19 -7.58
C LYS A 74 -3.63 -23.69 -9.01
N THR A 75 -3.56 -24.60 -10.00
CA THR A 75 -3.44 -24.20 -11.42
C THR A 75 -4.74 -23.61 -11.95
N ALA A 76 -5.91 -24.16 -11.62
CA ALA A 76 -7.20 -23.59 -12.03
C ALA A 76 -7.46 -22.20 -11.42
N LEU A 77 -7.12 -21.98 -10.15
CA LEU A 77 -7.21 -20.68 -9.48
C LEU A 77 -6.21 -19.69 -10.06
N SER A 78 -4.95 -20.09 -10.29
CA SER A 78 -3.98 -19.22 -10.96
C SER A 78 -4.48 -18.80 -12.34
N VAL A 79 -5.01 -19.72 -13.16
CA VAL A 79 -5.57 -19.41 -14.49
C VAL A 79 -6.79 -18.48 -14.40
N LYS A 80 -7.71 -18.71 -13.46
CA LYS A 80 -8.91 -17.88 -13.25
C LYS A 80 -8.58 -16.48 -12.70
N ASN A 81 -7.48 -16.36 -11.96
CA ASN A 81 -7.05 -15.14 -11.31
C ASN A 81 -6.00 -14.36 -12.13
N VAL A 82 -5.49 -14.91 -13.25
CA VAL A 82 -4.65 -14.15 -14.18
C VAL A 82 -5.40 -12.91 -14.66
N GLY A 83 -4.76 -11.74 -14.56
CA GLY A 83 -5.33 -10.46 -14.96
C GLY A 83 -6.26 -9.80 -13.94
N LYS A 84 -6.62 -10.49 -12.85
CA LYS A 84 -7.35 -9.89 -11.71
C LYS A 84 -6.36 -9.40 -10.66
N ILE A 85 -6.67 -8.27 -10.03
CA ILE A 85 -5.91 -7.80 -8.88
C ILE A 85 -5.98 -8.84 -7.76
N ASP A 86 -4.82 -9.21 -7.23
CA ASP A 86 -4.70 -10.05 -6.05
C ASP A 86 -5.35 -9.32 -4.85
N PRO A 87 -6.49 -9.81 -4.34
CA PRO A 87 -7.26 -9.13 -3.31
C PRO A 87 -6.49 -9.06 -1.99
N LYS A 88 -5.66 -10.06 -1.68
CA LYS A 88 -4.83 -10.07 -0.47
C LYS A 88 -3.80 -8.95 -0.53
N LYS A 89 -3.06 -8.88 -1.64
CA LYS A 89 -2.05 -7.84 -1.84
C LYS A 89 -2.67 -6.44 -1.84
N ARG A 90 -3.85 -6.27 -2.45
CA ARG A 90 -4.57 -4.99 -2.47
C ARG A 90 -5.04 -4.59 -1.07
N LEU A 91 -5.57 -5.54 -0.30
CA LEU A 91 -6.00 -5.31 1.07
C LEU A 91 -4.82 -4.89 1.96
N GLU A 92 -3.69 -5.61 1.89
CA GLU A 92 -2.47 -5.26 2.63
C GLU A 92 -2.02 -3.83 2.30
N GLN A 93 -1.98 -3.45 1.02
CA GLN A 93 -1.63 -2.08 0.60
C GLN A 93 -2.57 -1.02 1.18
N CYS A 94 -3.89 -1.25 1.12
CA CYS A 94 -4.88 -0.30 1.64
C CYS A 94 -4.74 -0.11 3.15
N VAL A 95 -4.55 -1.20 3.90
CA VAL A 95 -4.35 -1.15 5.36
C VAL A 95 -3.05 -0.42 5.71
N THR A 96 -1.93 -0.76 5.07
CA THR A 96 -0.65 -0.09 5.33
C THR A 96 -0.76 1.41 5.10
N GLN A 97 -1.42 1.83 4.03
CA GLN A 97 -1.54 3.25 3.71
C GLN A 97 -2.43 4.00 4.72
N ALA A 98 -3.54 3.39 5.18
CA ALA A 98 -4.41 4.01 6.19
C ALA A 98 -3.69 4.18 7.55
N VAL A 99 -2.90 3.18 7.94
CA VAL A 99 -2.08 3.24 9.18
C VAL A 99 -0.99 4.30 9.05
N GLU A 100 -0.28 4.34 7.92
CA GLU A 100 0.77 5.35 7.66
C GLU A 100 0.21 6.78 7.73
N ASP A 101 -0.94 7.02 7.09
CA ASP A 101 -1.61 8.33 7.09
C ASP A 101 -2.03 8.76 8.50
N THR A 102 -2.63 7.84 9.27
CA THR A 102 -3.10 8.12 10.65
C THR A 102 -1.92 8.34 11.60
N LEU A 103 -0.88 7.51 11.51
CA LEU A 103 0.29 7.61 12.36
C LEU A 103 1.07 8.89 12.06
N SER A 104 1.29 9.23 10.78
CA SER A 104 1.96 10.47 10.40
C SER A 104 1.19 11.68 10.90
N GLN A 105 -0.14 11.73 10.77
CA GLN A 105 -0.94 12.86 11.26
C GLN A 105 -0.85 12.99 12.79
N SER A 106 -0.92 11.88 13.53
CA SER A 106 -0.82 11.86 15.00
C SER A 106 0.56 12.36 15.46
N LEU A 107 1.64 11.83 14.89
CA LEU A 107 3.01 12.24 15.20
C LEU A 107 3.25 13.71 14.87
N THR A 108 2.79 14.17 13.71
CA THR A 108 2.90 15.59 13.31
C THR A 108 2.16 16.48 14.30
N THR A 109 0.96 16.09 14.73
CA THR A 109 0.19 16.84 15.75
C THR A 109 0.92 16.90 17.09
N MET A 110 1.46 15.77 17.56
CA MET A 110 2.25 15.72 18.80
C MET A 110 3.50 16.59 18.73
N LEU A 111 4.20 16.56 17.59
CA LEU A 111 5.41 17.34 17.38
C LEU A 111 5.11 18.83 17.31
N PHE A 112 4.02 19.24 16.66
CA PHE A 112 3.57 20.64 16.68
C PHE A 112 3.25 21.12 18.10
N ASN A 113 2.52 20.33 18.89
CA ASN A 113 2.18 20.69 20.27
C ASN A 113 3.39 20.77 21.22
N ALA A 114 4.46 20.03 20.94
CA ALA A 114 5.66 20.02 21.77
C ALA A 114 6.70 21.06 21.33
N ALA A 115 6.76 21.39 20.04
CA ALA A 115 7.76 22.29 19.47
C ALA A 115 7.30 23.76 19.42
N PHE A 116 5.99 24.02 19.41
CA PHE A 116 5.38 25.34 19.36
C PHE A 116 4.35 25.52 20.48
#